data_AF-A0AAE9A1L8-F1
#
_entry.id   AF-A0AAE9A1L8-F1
#
_cell.length_a   1.000
_cell.length_b   1.000
_cell.length_c   1.000
_cell.angle_alpha   90.00
_cell.angle_beta   90.00
_cell.angle_gamma   90.00
#
_symmetry.space_group_name_H-M   'P 1'
#
loop_
_entity.id
_entity.type
_entity.pdbx_description
1 polymer ?
#
loop_
_entity_poly.entity_id
_entity_poly.type
_entity_poly.pdbx_seq_one_letter_code
_entity_poly.pdbx_strand_id
1 'polypeptide(L)'
;MSPFENQIPIVNSEDVILLSSTSSASTSDFKPEVCEVCGDRVNSRRYGASACLGCTVFFRRAIVNKMQYRCLRDQNCFISHTYRCACRYCRFQKCLRVGMQPSAIQRRDIVGPRKTSRDEKSRSPDVIIIDAESENFLQEWASFQKIQFSEHLQYFVDHQVDVAFHKDSSNFVKFRRRARAADVNIMLKLALKQANQKVFVIIDNIFQIVIPPMTIAF
;
A
#
# COMPACT_ATOMS: atom_id res chain seq x y z
N MET A 1 -9.44 -30.35 30.28
CA MET A 1 -10.85 -29.97 30.49
C MET A 1 -10.86 -28.48 30.84
N SER A 2 -11.23 -27.67 29.86
CA SER A 2 -11.37 -26.21 29.95
C SER A 2 -12.82 -25.85 30.26
N PRO A 3 -13.10 -24.92 31.19
CA PRO A 3 -14.40 -24.28 31.29
C PRO A 3 -14.34 -22.92 30.57
N PHE A 4 -15.28 -22.66 29.66
CA PHE A 4 -15.88 -21.35 29.32
C PHE A 4 -16.55 -21.46 27.94
N GLU A 5 -17.74 -22.06 27.93
CA GLU A 5 -18.77 -21.79 26.93
C GLU A 5 -19.46 -20.48 27.29
N ASN A 6 -19.61 -19.58 26.32
CA ASN A 6 -20.62 -18.52 26.39
C ASN A 6 -21.27 -18.35 25.02
N GLN A 7 -22.59 -18.38 25.07
CA GLN A 7 -23.55 -18.49 23.97
C GLN A 7 -23.81 -17.12 23.31
N ILE A 8 -24.07 -17.14 22.01
CA ILE A 8 -24.47 -15.99 21.18
C ILE A 8 -26.01 -15.93 21.16
N PRO A 9 -26.65 -14.75 21.30
CA PRO A 9 -28.11 -14.65 21.26
C PRO A 9 -28.68 -14.71 19.84
N ILE A 10 -29.84 -15.36 19.77
CA ILE A 10 -30.73 -15.55 18.62
C ILE A 10 -31.54 -14.28 18.38
N VAL A 11 -31.67 -13.85 17.12
CA VAL A 11 -32.75 -12.93 16.70
C VAL A 11 -33.37 -13.47 15.40
N ASN A 12 -34.68 -13.78 15.47
CA ASN A 12 -35.54 -14.19 14.35
C ASN A 12 -35.91 -12.95 13.51
N SER A 13 -35.82 -12.99 12.17
CA SER A 13 -36.85 -13.41 11.21
C SER A 13 -38.16 -12.62 11.32
N GLU A 14 -38.20 -11.41 10.75
CA GLU A 14 -39.11 -11.02 9.66
C GLU A 14 -38.81 -9.56 9.23
N ASP A 15 -38.91 -9.30 7.92
CA ASP A 15 -38.79 -8.04 7.17
C ASP A 15 -37.36 -7.42 7.06
N VAL A 16 -36.79 -7.10 5.89
CA VAL A 16 -37.28 -6.22 4.84
C VAL A 16 -36.51 -6.45 3.51
N ILE A 17 -37.26 -6.87 2.48
CA ILE A 17 -37.29 -6.47 1.06
C ILE A 17 -36.04 -6.55 0.15
N LEU A 18 -36.24 -7.38 -0.89
CA LEU A 18 -35.57 -7.55 -2.18
C LEU A 18 -35.11 -6.27 -2.92
N LEU A 19 -33.94 -6.37 -3.57
CA LEU A 19 -33.84 -5.98 -4.98
C LEU A 19 -32.98 -7.00 -5.73
N SER A 20 -33.68 -7.87 -6.46
CA SER A 20 -33.14 -8.83 -7.42
C SER A 20 -32.86 -8.17 -8.76
N SER A 21 -31.72 -8.47 -9.37
CA SER A 21 -31.54 -8.47 -10.82
C SER A 21 -31.06 -9.87 -11.26
N THR A 22 -32.01 -10.60 -11.85
CA THR A 22 -31.95 -11.74 -12.78
C THR A 22 -30.63 -11.88 -13.57
N SER A 23 -30.11 -13.05 -13.97
CA SER A 23 -30.53 -14.45 -13.96
C SER A 23 -29.31 -15.30 -14.42
N SER A 24 -29.04 -16.46 -13.83
CA SER A 24 -29.37 -17.75 -14.45
C SER A 24 -29.19 -18.85 -13.40
N ALA A 25 -30.28 -19.58 -13.17
CA ALA A 25 -30.35 -20.70 -12.24
C ALA A 25 -29.66 -21.94 -12.82
N SER A 26 -28.69 -22.47 -12.08
CA SER A 26 -28.48 -23.91 -11.98
C SER A 26 -28.63 -24.28 -10.50
N THR A 27 -29.64 -25.10 -10.22
CA THR A 27 -29.88 -25.71 -8.91
C THR A 27 -28.66 -26.56 -8.55
N SER A 28 -27.83 -26.06 -7.64
CA SER A 28 -26.82 -26.86 -6.95
C SER A 28 -26.80 -26.42 -5.50
N ASP A 29 -26.80 -27.40 -4.59
CA ASP A 29 -26.47 -27.23 -3.17
C ASP A 29 -25.45 -26.10 -3.01
N PHE A 30 -25.81 -25.01 -2.33
CA PHE A 30 -24.88 -23.92 -2.03
C PHE A 30 -23.85 -24.37 -0.99
N LYS A 31 -22.96 -25.28 -1.37
CA LYS A 31 -21.72 -25.52 -0.65
C LYS A 31 -20.85 -24.27 -0.81
N PRO A 32 -20.39 -23.65 0.29
CA PRO A 32 -19.47 -22.53 0.19
C PRO A 32 -18.22 -22.99 -0.55
N GLU A 33 -17.87 -22.28 -1.63
CA GLU A 33 -16.73 -22.62 -2.45
C GLU A 33 -15.43 -22.44 -1.64
N VAL A 34 -14.67 -23.52 -1.47
CA VAL A 34 -13.42 -23.55 -0.70
C VAL A 34 -12.21 -23.53 -1.61
N CYS A 35 -11.12 -22.93 -1.14
CA CYS A 35 -9.90 -22.81 -1.91
C CYS A 35 -9.28 -24.18 -2.13
N GLU A 36 -9.17 -24.61 -3.38
CA GLU A 36 -8.65 -25.94 -3.74
C GLU A 36 -7.19 -26.15 -3.29
N VAL A 37 -6.45 -25.06 -3.05
CA VAL A 37 -5.06 -25.11 -2.56
C VAL A 37 -4.98 -25.31 -1.04
N CYS A 38 -5.78 -24.60 -0.24
CA CYS A 38 -5.58 -24.55 1.22
C CYS A 38 -6.85 -24.68 2.07
N GLY A 39 -8.03 -24.78 1.46
CA GLY A 39 -9.32 -24.91 2.14
C GLY A 39 -9.89 -23.61 2.71
N ASP A 40 -9.20 -22.48 2.56
CA ASP A 40 -9.68 -21.15 2.97
C ASP A 40 -10.85 -20.67 2.09
N ARG A 41 -11.61 -19.66 2.52
CA ARG A 41 -12.76 -19.12 1.78
C ARG A 41 -12.33 -18.57 0.41
N VAL A 42 -13.05 -18.94 -0.65
CA VAL A 42 -12.81 -18.41 -2.00
C VAL A 42 -13.32 -16.98 -2.09
N ASN A 43 -12.54 -16.12 -2.74
CA ASN A 43 -12.97 -14.76 -3.05
C ASN A 43 -13.46 -14.64 -4.50
N SER A 44 -12.73 -15.28 -5.44
CA SER A 44 -13.13 -15.39 -6.84
C SER A 44 -12.24 -16.39 -7.58
N ARG A 45 -12.75 -16.97 -8.66
CA ARG A 45 -11.97 -17.83 -9.55
C ARG A 45 -10.98 -16.99 -10.35
N ARG A 46 -9.67 -17.24 -10.16
CA ARG A 46 -8.59 -16.51 -10.85
C ARG A 46 -7.50 -17.46 -11.29
N TYR A 47 -6.98 -17.23 -12.49
CA TYR A 47 -5.94 -18.05 -13.11
C TYR A 47 -6.34 -19.51 -13.33
N GLY A 48 -7.63 -19.84 -13.40
CA GLY A 48 -8.11 -21.19 -13.76
C GLY A 48 -8.65 -22.05 -12.62
N ALA A 49 -8.41 -21.69 -11.35
CA ALA A 49 -8.85 -22.48 -10.19
C ALA A 49 -9.55 -21.62 -9.12
N SER A 50 -10.35 -22.25 -8.28
CA SER A 50 -11.06 -21.59 -7.18
C SER A 50 -10.11 -21.43 -5.98
N ALA A 51 -9.71 -20.19 -5.72
CA ALA A 51 -8.65 -19.88 -4.77
C ALA A 51 -8.95 -18.67 -3.89
N CYS A 52 -8.51 -18.73 -2.64
CA CYS A 52 -8.50 -17.59 -1.73
C CYS A 52 -7.49 -16.53 -2.20
N LEU A 53 -7.65 -15.29 -1.71
CA LEU A 53 -6.77 -14.16 -2.03
C LEU A 53 -5.28 -14.49 -1.77
N GLY A 54 -4.99 -15.16 -0.66
CA GLY A 54 -3.62 -15.53 -0.30
C GLY A 54 -2.95 -16.43 -1.33
N CYS A 55 -3.66 -17.45 -1.83
CA CYS A 55 -3.14 -18.36 -2.86
C CYS A 55 -3.08 -17.70 -4.24
N THR A 56 -4.06 -16.86 -4.61
CA THR A 56 -4.01 -16.08 -5.85
C THR A 56 -2.78 -15.17 -5.90
N VAL A 57 -2.54 -14.38 -4.84
CA VAL A 57 -1.42 -13.44 -4.78
C VAL A 57 -0.08 -14.17 -4.73
N PHE A 58 -0.02 -15.26 -3.97
CA PHE A 58 1.16 -16.12 -3.90
C PHE A 58 1.53 -16.67 -5.29
N PHE A 59 0.56 -17.27 -6.00
CA PHE A 59 0.78 -17.84 -7.33
C PHE A 59 1.27 -16.78 -8.32
N ARG A 60 0.61 -15.61 -8.35
CA ARG A 60 1.04 -14.50 -9.21
C ARG A 60 2.47 -14.07 -8.92
N ARG A 61 2.84 -13.87 -7.65
CA ARG A 61 4.20 -13.44 -7.26
C ARG A 61 5.24 -14.49 -7.65
N ALA A 62 4.93 -15.77 -7.47
CA ALA A 62 5.81 -16.87 -7.85
C ALA A 62 6.11 -16.86 -9.36
N ILE A 63 5.08 -16.68 -10.20
CA ILE A 63 5.25 -16.64 -11.67
C ILE A 63 5.93 -15.35 -12.14
N VAL A 64 5.46 -14.18 -11.70
CA VAL A 64 5.99 -12.89 -12.17
C VAL A 64 7.47 -12.74 -11.85
N ASN A 65 7.86 -13.14 -10.65
CA ASN A 65 9.24 -13.03 -10.15
C ASN A 65 10.08 -14.27 -10.47
N LYS A 66 9.57 -15.24 -11.23
CA LYS A 66 10.25 -16.50 -11.59
C LYS A 66 10.85 -17.21 -10.36
N MET A 67 10.08 -17.29 -9.28
CA MET A 67 10.56 -17.84 -8.02
C MET A 67 10.85 -19.33 -8.13
N GLN A 68 12.04 -19.74 -7.70
CA GLN A 68 12.41 -21.15 -7.55
C GLN A 68 12.37 -21.53 -6.07
N TYR A 69 11.41 -22.36 -5.68
CA TYR A 69 11.29 -22.85 -4.31
C TYR A 69 11.93 -24.23 -4.18
N ARG A 70 12.47 -24.54 -3.00
CA ARG A 70 12.96 -25.87 -2.62
C ARG A 70 12.17 -26.37 -1.41
N CYS A 71 11.78 -27.63 -1.41
CA CYS A 71 11.23 -28.26 -0.22
C CYS A 71 12.36 -28.67 0.73
N LEU A 72 12.16 -28.50 2.03
CA LEU A 72 13.08 -28.97 3.08
C LEU A 72 12.68 -30.35 3.65
N ARG A 73 11.69 -31.00 3.03
CA ARG A 73 11.11 -32.30 3.38
C ARG A 73 10.91 -33.10 2.08
N ASP A 74 10.04 -34.10 2.10
CA ASP A 74 9.83 -35.06 0.99
C ASP A 74 8.93 -34.54 -0.15
N GLN A 75 8.93 -33.22 -0.39
CA GLN A 75 8.13 -32.59 -1.46
C GLN A 75 6.60 -32.84 -1.40
N ASN A 76 6.10 -33.43 -0.31
CA ASN A 76 4.69 -33.79 -0.12
C ASN A 76 4.08 -33.14 1.15
N CYS A 77 4.41 -31.87 1.41
CA CYS A 77 3.89 -31.17 2.59
C CYS A 77 2.37 -30.96 2.50
N PHE A 78 1.65 -31.22 3.59
CA PHE A 78 0.23 -30.89 3.72
C PHE A 78 0.02 -29.36 3.70
N ILE A 79 -0.91 -28.89 2.87
CA ILE A 79 -1.23 -27.47 2.68
C ILE A 79 -2.65 -27.21 3.15
N SER A 80 -2.80 -26.47 4.25
CA SER A 80 -4.06 -25.98 4.81
C SER A 80 -4.02 -24.46 5.05
N HIS A 81 -5.15 -23.85 5.41
CA HIS A 81 -5.25 -22.42 5.69
C HIS A 81 -4.19 -21.97 6.71
N THR A 82 -4.02 -22.74 7.79
CA THR A 82 -3.08 -22.46 8.89
C THR A 82 -1.62 -22.66 8.48
N TYR A 83 -1.31 -23.73 7.74
CA TYR A 83 0.08 -24.17 7.50
C TYR A 83 0.60 -23.92 6.08
N ARG A 84 -0.19 -23.27 5.21
CA ARG A 84 0.20 -22.97 3.82
C ARG A 84 1.49 -22.15 3.69
N CYS A 85 1.91 -21.43 4.72
CA CYS A 85 3.14 -20.63 4.69
C CYS A 85 4.40 -21.44 5.03
N ALA A 86 4.28 -22.67 5.56
CA ALA A 86 5.41 -23.47 6.01
C ALA A 86 6.28 -23.99 4.86
N CYS A 87 5.68 -24.39 3.73
CA CYS A 87 6.42 -24.87 2.56
C CYS A 87 5.95 -24.20 1.27
N ARG A 88 6.75 -23.24 0.78
CA ARG A 88 6.46 -22.52 -0.48
C ARG A 88 6.52 -23.43 -1.70
N TYR A 89 7.42 -24.42 -1.71
CA TYR A 89 7.52 -25.39 -2.80
C TYR A 89 6.22 -26.20 -2.96
N CYS A 90 5.78 -26.90 -1.91
CA CYS A 90 4.58 -27.73 -2.00
C CYS A 90 3.32 -26.90 -2.21
N ARG A 91 3.25 -25.69 -1.64
CA ARG A 91 2.15 -24.75 -1.92
C ARG A 91 2.08 -24.40 -3.40
N PHE A 92 3.22 -24.06 -4.01
CA PHE A 92 3.28 -23.71 -5.43
C PHE A 92 2.97 -24.89 -6.33
N GLN A 93 3.51 -26.08 -6.02
CA GLN A 93 3.16 -27.32 -6.73
C GLN A 93 1.67 -27.63 -6.63
N LYS A 94 1.05 -27.43 -5.47
CA LYS A 94 -0.39 -27.61 -5.30
C LYS A 94 -1.19 -26.58 -6.12
N CYS A 95 -0.75 -25.32 -6.21
CA CYS A 95 -1.38 -24.34 -7.11
C CYS A 95 -1.42 -24.83 -8.57
N LEU A 96 -0.32 -25.38 -9.08
CA LEU A 96 -0.27 -25.93 -10.43
C LEU A 96 -1.18 -27.16 -10.58
N ARG A 97 -1.16 -28.06 -9.58
CA ARG A 97 -1.95 -29.29 -9.57
C ARG A 97 -3.46 -29.05 -9.59
N VAL A 98 -3.94 -28.00 -8.92
CA VAL A 98 -5.37 -27.60 -8.96
C VAL A 98 -5.74 -26.82 -10.22
N GLY A 99 -4.82 -26.67 -11.18
CA GLY A 99 -5.10 -26.03 -12.47
C GLY A 99 -4.91 -24.52 -12.50
N MET A 100 -4.12 -23.93 -11.58
CA MET A 100 -3.71 -22.54 -11.76
C MET A 100 -2.73 -22.42 -12.94
N GLN A 101 -3.12 -21.67 -13.97
CA GLN A 101 -2.42 -21.51 -15.24
C GLN A 101 -1.47 -20.30 -15.19
N PRO A 102 -0.15 -20.48 -15.34
CA PRO A 102 0.80 -19.36 -15.44
C PRO A 102 0.53 -18.43 -16.62
N SER A 103 0.04 -19.00 -17.73
CA SER A 103 -0.31 -18.29 -18.97
C SER A 103 -1.44 -17.27 -18.77
N ALA A 104 -2.34 -17.49 -17.79
CA ALA A 104 -3.42 -16.56 -17.47
C ALA A 104 -2.95 -15.29 -16.74
N ILE A 105 -1.66 -15.18 -16.39
CA ILE A 105 -1.10 -14.01 -15.74
C ILE A 105 -0.56 -13.04 -16.79
N GLN A 106 -1.31 -11.97 -17.02
CA GLN A 106 -0.87 -10.85 -17.85
C GLN A 106 0.18 -10.00 -17.12
N ARG A 107 1.29 -9.68 -17.80
CA ARG A 107 2.30 -8.74 -17.30
C ARG A 107 1.77 -7.31 -17.44
N ARG A 108 1.40 -6.71 -16.31
CA ARG A 108 0.90 -5.33 -16.25
C ARG A 108 1.92 -4.30 -16.72
N ASP A 109 3.21 -4.63 -16.69
CA ASP A 109 4.29 -3.73 -17.10
C ASP A 109 4.17 -3.34 -18.60
N ILE A 110 3.47 -4.15 -19.41
CA ILE A 110 3.19 -3.88 -20.83
C ILE A 110 1.90 -3.05 -21.02
N VAL A 111 0.98 -3.08 -20.05
CA VAL A 111 -0.37 -2.50 -20.16
C VAL A 111 -0.37 -0.99 -19.82
N GLY A 112 0.77 -0.43 -19.42
CA GLY A 112 0.89 0.96 -19.03
C GLY A 112 0.05 1.31 -17.78
N PRO A 113 0.05 2.58 -17.35
CA PRO A 113 -0.87 3.04 -16.32
C PRO A 113 -2.31 2.71 -16.75
N ARG A 114 -3.13 2.24 -15.80
CA ARG A 114 -4.56 2.03 -16.06
C ARG A 114 -5.14 3.40 -16.43
N LYS A 115 -5.51 3.60 -17.70
CA LYS A 115 -6.38 4.73 -18.07
C LYS A 115 -7.64 4.56 -17.23
N THR A 116 -7.99 5.57 -16.45
CA THR A 116 -9.24 5.54 -15.71
C THR A 116 -10.37 5.58 -16.73
N SER A 117 -10.90 4.42 -17.12
CA SER A 117 -12.21 4.33 -17.77
C SER A 117 -13.26 4.58 -16.67
N ARG A 118 -13.26 5.77 -16.09
CA ARG A 118 -14.45 6.30 -15.44
C ARG A 118 -15.15 7.08 -16.52
N ASP A 119 -16.41 6.78 -16.76
CA ASP A 119 -17.27 7.56 -17.62
C ASP A 119 -17.12 9.04 -17.28
N GLU A 120 -16.46 9.81 -18.15
CA GLU A 120 -16.30 11.27 -18.04
C GLU A 120 -17.65 12.02 -18.06
N LYS A 121 -18.77 11.30 -18.21
CA LYS A 121 -20.12 11.87 -18.33
C LYS A 121 -20.90 12.04 -17.02
N SER A 122 -20.40 11.61 -15.85
CA SER A 122 -21.20 11.70 -14.60
C SER A 122 -20.50 12.21 -13.35
N ARG A 123 -19.21 12.55 -13.40
CA ARG A 123 -18.57 13.34 -12.35
C ARG A 123 -18.04 14.62 -12.97
N SER A 124 -18.73 15.72 -12.72
CA SER A 124 -18.09 17.04 -12.72
C SER A 124 -16.79 16.90 -11.93
N PRO A 125 -15.66 17.45 -12.42
CA PRO A 125 -14.45 17.50 -11.61
C PRO A 125 -14.84 18.08 -10.24
N ASP A 126 -14.43 17.45 -9.15
CA ASP A 126 -14.57 18.03 -7.83
C ASP A 126 -13.84 19.38 -7.89
N VAL A 127 -14.58 20.47 -8.07
CA VAL A 127 -14.01 21.82 -8.09
C VAL A 127 -13.66 22.11 -6.65
N ILE A 128 -12.40 21.88 -6.30
CA ILE A 128 -11.84 22.34 -5.05
C ILE A 128 -11.78 23.87 -5.17
N ILE A 129 -12.75 24.54 -4.56
CA ILE A 129 -12.72 26.00 -4.43
C ILE A 129 -11.62 26.30 -3.41
N ILE A 130 -10.47 26.73 -3.92
CA ILE A 130 -9.36 27.22 -3.10
C ILE A 130 -9.71 28.69 -2.80
N ASP A 131 -9.97 29.01 -1.53
CA ASP A 131 -10.13 30.40 -1.11
C ASP A 131 -8.77 31.14 -1.17
N ALA A 132 -8.80 32.48 -1.22
CA ALA A 132 -7.60 33.30 -1.34
C ALA A 132 -6.61 33.08 -0.17
N GLU A 133 -7.10 32.64 0.99
CA GLU A 133 -6.29 32.29 2.15
C GLU A 133 -5.54 30.96 1.95
N SER A 134 -6.21 29.95 1.38
CA SER A 134 -5.60 28.68 1.00
C SER A 134 -4.57 28.83 -0.12
N GLU A 135 -4.76 29.77 -1.05
CA GLU A 135 -3.79 30.01 -2.13
C GLU A 135 -2.46 30.55 -1.57
N ASN A 136 -2.52 31.49 -0.64
CA ASN A 136 -1.34 32.02 0.06
C ASN A 136 -0.63 30.93 0.87
N PHE A 137 -1.40 30.12 1.63
CA PHE A 137 -0.83 28.99 2.39
C PHE A 137 -0.16 27.97 1.48
N LEU A 138 -0.77 27.62 0.34
CA LEU A 138 -0.19 26.68 -0.61
C LEU A 138 1.08 27.23 -1.25
N GLN A 139 1.14 28.53 -1.52
CA GLN A 139 2.35 29.19 -2.02
C GLN A 139 3.48 29.17 -0.99
N GLU A 140 3.17 29.52 0.25
CA GLU A 140 4.11 29.47 1.37
C GLU A 140 4.61 28.05 1.60
N TRP A 141 3.71 27.07 1.62
CA TRP A 141 4.07 25.66 1.75
C TRP A 141 4.93 25.16 0.59
N ALA A 142 4.60 25.54 -0.65
CA ALA A 142 5.40 25.19 -1.83
C ALA A 142 6.81 25.81 -1.76
N SER A 143 6.93 27.04 -1.26
CA SER A 143 8.21 27.70 -1.03
C SER A 143 9.03 26.98 0.05
N PHE A 144 8.39 26.60 1.15
CA PHE A 144 9.01 25.84 2.24
C PHE A 144 9.54 24.51 1.73
N GLN A 145 8.74 23.76 0.97
CA GLN A 145 9.17 22.49 0.38
C GLN A 145 10.37 22.64 -0.54
N LYS A 146 10.42 23.70 -1.36
CA LYS A 146 11.58 23.98 -2.22
C LYS A 146 12.85 24.20 -1.40
N ILE A 147 12.75 24.98 -0.32
CA ILE A 147 13.88 25.27 0.58
C ILE A 147 14.37 23.99 1.28
N GLN A 148 13.47 23.20 1.85
CA GLN A 148 13.82 21.92 2.50
C GLN A 148 14.52 20.98 1.52
N PHE A 149 13.99 20.90 0.28
CA PHE A 149 14.56 20.07 -0.76
C PHE A 149 15.97 20.52 -1.18
N SER A 150 16.20 21.83 -1.33
CA SER A 150 17.55 22.34 -1.63
C SER A 150 18.56 22.08 -0.52
N GLU A 151 18.16 22.26 0.74
CA GLU A 151 19.02 22.01 1.90
C GLU A 151 19.37 20.52 2.02
N HIS A 152 18.40 19.62 1.79
CA HIS A 152 18.67 18.17 1.77
C HIS A 152 19.60 17.77 0.63
N LEU A 153 19.40 18.34 -0.57
CA LEU A 153 20.30 18.10 -1.69
C LEU A 153 21.73 18.51 -1.36
N GLN A 154 21.92 19.68 -0.74
CA GLN A 154 23.23 20.14 -0.31
C GLN A 154 23.84 19.18 0.72
N TYR A 155 23.06 18.75 1.72
CA TYR A 155 23.50 17.75 2.70
C TYR A 155 24.00 16.46 2.04
N PHE A 156 23.33 15.97 0.98
CA PHE A 156 23.79 14.75 0.28
C PHE A 156 25.07 14.94 -0.50
N VAL A 157 25.26 16.11 -1.11
CA VAL A 157 26.52 16.45 -1.78
C VAL A 157 27.65 16.47 -0.76
N ASP A 158 27.47 17.19 0.35
CA ASP A 158 28.49 17.37 1.38
C ASP A 158 28.88 16.04 2.06
N HIS A 159 27.92 15.12 2.23
CA HIS A 159 28.12 13.84 2.90
C HIS A 159 28.24 12.65 1.93
N GLN A 160 28.38 12.90 0.62
CA GLN A 160 28.55 11.89 -0.42
C GLN A 160 27.51 10.76 -0.38
N VAL A 161 26.24 11.12 -0.13
CA VAL A 161 25.14 10.14 -0.05
C VAL A 161 24.60 9.85 -1.45
N ASP A 162 24.65 8.57 -1.88
CA ASP A 162 24.02 8.14 -3.14
C ASP A 162 22.49 8.25 -3.05
N VAL A 163 21.94 9.25 -3.73
CA VAL A 163 20.50 9.50 -3.78
C VAL A 163 19.82 8.84 -4.97
N ALA A 164 18.56 8.45 -4.79
CA ALA A 164 17.78 7.81 -5.84
C ALA A 164 17.44 8.74 -7.03
N PHE A 165 17.65 10.05 -6.87
CA PHE A 165 17.27 11.09 -7.83
C PHE A 165 18.37 12.14 -7.96
N HIS A 166 18.34 12.88 -9.06
CA HIS A 166 19.22 14.03 -9.31
C HIS A 166 18.46 15.09 -10.10
N LYS A 167 18.96 16.33 -10.08
CA LYS A 167 18.52 17.37 -11.02
C LYS A 167 19.36 17.30 -12.29
N ASP A 168 18.72 17.42 -13.45
CA ASP A 168 19.43 17.61 -14.71
C ASP A 168 19.76 19.08 -14.97
N SER A 169 20.43 19.35 -16.10
CA SER A 169 20.80 20.70 -16.54
C SER A 169 19.62 21.66 -16.73
N SER A 170 18.40 21.12 -16.86
CA SER A 170 17.15 21.87 -16.99
C SER A 170 16.39 21.97 -15.67
N ASN A 171 17.04 21.62 -14.54
CA ASN A 171 16.50 21.69 -13.18
C ASN A 171 15.33 20.73 -12.92
N PHE A 172 15.13 19.71 -13.77
CA PHE A 172 14.12 18.67 -13.58
C PHE A 172 14.67 17.50 -12.75
N VAL A 173 13.84 17.01 -11.82
CA VAL A 173 14.20 15.85 -10.99
C VAL A 173 14.04 14.56 -11.78
N LYS A 174 15.16 13.85 -11.99
CA LYS A 174 15.22 12.54 -12.64
C LYS A 174 15.60 11.45 -11.63
N PHE A 175 14.76 10.43 -11.56
CA PHE A 175 15.00 9.24 -10.73
C PHE A 175 15.91 8.26 -11.45
N ARG A 176 17.08 7.95 -10.86
CA ARG A 176 18.03 6.96 -11.39
C ARG A 176 17.67 5.53 -10.98
N ARG A 177 17.08 5.40 -9.79
CA ARG A 177 16.64 4.12 -9.22
C ARG A 177 15.37 4.33 -8.39
N ARG A 178 14.65 3.25 -8.10
CA ARG A 178 13.59 3.30 -7.10
C ARG A 178 14.20 3.62 -5.72
N ALA A 179 13.53 4.48 -4.96
CA ALA A 179 13.90 4.77 -3.58
C ALA A 179 13.86 3.48 -2.73
N ARG A 180 14.91 3.26 -1.93
CA ARG A 180 15.03 2.22 -0.92
C ARG A 180 14.57 2.75 0.43
N ALA A 181 14.35 1.86 1.39
CA ALA A 181 13.98 2.25 2.75
C ALA A 181 14.99 3.22 3.40
N ALA A 182 16.28 3.07 3.08
CA ALA A 182 17.33 3.97 3.55
C ALA A 182 17.15 5.41 3.05
N ASP A 183 16.82 5.61 1.76
CA ASP A 183 16.60 6.95 1.20
C ASP A 183 15.43 7.65 1.90
N VAL A 184 14.33 6.92 2.11
CA VAL A 184 13.13 7.42 2.81
C VAL A 184 13.46 7.78 4.26
N ASN A 185 14.23 6.93 4.96
CA ASN A 185 14.61 7.17 6.34
C ASN A 185 15.50 8.41 6.49
N ILE A 186 16.45 8.60 5.57
CA ILE A 186 17.32 9.77 5.55
C ILE A 186 16.52 11.05 5.26
N MET A 187 15.63 11.03 4.25
CA MET A 187 14.70 12.13 3.97
C MET A 187 13.89 12.53 5.20
N LEU A 188 13.28 11.54 5.87
CA LEU A 188 12.45 11.78 7.03
C LEU A 188 13.25 12.35 8.21
N LYS A 189 14.46 11.82 8.46
CA LYS A 189 15.36 12.33 9.50
C LYS A 189 15.77 13.78 9.26
N LEU A 190 16.11 14.14 8.02
CA LEU A 190 16.48 15.51 7.70
C LEU A 190 15.29 16.48 7.81
N ALA A 191 14.10 16.05 7.35
CA ALA A 191 12.87 16.83 7.50
C ALA A 191 12.52 17.06 8.99
N LEU A 192 12.62 16.02 9.82
CA LEU A 192 12.38 16.15 11.27
C LEU A 192 13.44 17.03 11.96
N LYS A 193 14.71 16.94 11.55
CA LYS A 193 15.78 17.80 12.06
C LYS A 193 15.51 19.27 11.74
N GLN A 194 15.11 19.58 10.51
CA GLN A 194 14.76 20.95 10.10
C GLN A 194 13.48 21.45 10.77
N ALA A 195 12.47 20.59 10.96
CA ALA A 195 11.27 20.93 11.72
C ALA A 195 11.63 21.31 13.16
N ASN A 196 12.47 20.52 13.83
CA ASN A 196 12.91 20.81 15.20
C ASN A 196 13.75 22.10 15.29
N GLN A 197 14.62 22.37 14.31
CA GLN A 197 15.37 23.63 14.26
C GLN A 197 14.44 24.84 14.08
N LYS A 198 13.42 24.74 13.23
CA LYS A 198 12.45 25.82 13.01
C LYS A 198 11.49 26.01 14.18
N VAL A 199 11.10 24.92 14.87
CA VAL A 199 10.34 24.99 16.12
C VAL A 199 11.16 25.73 17.21
N PHE A 200 12.47 25.50 17.28
CA PHE A 200 13.34 26.21 18.22
C PHE A 200 13.40 27.72 17.90
N VAL A 201 13.52 28.11 16.62
CA VAL A 201 13.49 29.53 16.19
C VAL A 201 12.12 30.19 16.46
N ILE A 202 11.02 29.44 16.34
CA ILE A 202 9.68 29.94 16.66
C ILE A 202 9.53 30.12 18.18
N ILE A 203 10.00 29.17 18.98
CA ILE A 203 10.00 29.28 20.45
C ILE A 203 10.88 30.44 20.91
N ASP A 204 12.07 30.62 20.34
CA ASP A 204 12.97 31.74 20.65
C ASP A 204 12.37 33.10 20.27
N ASN A 205 11.69 33.20 19.12
CA ASN A 205 10.96 34.41 18.73
C ASN A 205 9.77 34.69 19.65
N ILE A 206 9.04 33.67 20.09
CA ILE A 206 7.97 33.83 21.08
C ILE A 206 8.56 34.27 22.43
N PHE A 207 9.71 33.75 22.84
CA PHE A 207 10.37 34.13 24.10
C PHE A 207 10.87 35.59 24.08
N GLN A 208 11.37 36.07 22.92
CA GLN A 208 11.73 37.48 22.71
C GLN A 208 10.51 38.43 22.70
N ILE A 209 9.34 37.95 22.31
CA ILE A 209 8.08 38.73 22.34
C ILE A 209 7.47 38.77 23.75
N VAL A 210 7.64 37.71 24.55
CA VAL A 210 6.99 37.56 25.87
C VAL A 210 7.85 38.13 27.01
N ILE A 211 9.16 38.30 26.84
CA ILE A 211 10.05 38.91 27.85
C ILE A 211 10.79 40.10 27.22
N PRO A 212 10.29 41.34 27.37
CA PRO A 212 11.07 42.51 26.98
C PRO A 212 12.29 42.64 27.92
N PRO A 213 13.45 43.13 27.43
CA PRO A 213 14.61 43.35 28.28
C PRO A 213 14.24 44.37 29.36
N MET A 214 14.32 43.98 30.63
CA MET A 214 14.29 44.93 31.74
C MET A 214 15.51 45.85 31.58
N THR A 215 15.27 47.06 31.07
CA THR A 215 16.20 48.16 31.15
C THR A 215 16.44 48.47 32.62
N ILE A 216 17.57 47.99 33.14
CA ILE A 216 18.11 48.46 34.42
C ILE A 216 18.63 49.87 34.14
N ALA A 217 17.81 50.87 34.45
CA ALA A 217 18.27 52.24 34.58
C ALA A 217 19.02 52.35 35.92
N PHE A 218 20.34 52.50 35.84
CA PHE A 218 21.18 52.92 36.96
C PHE A 218 21.11 54.44 37.14
#